data_AF-A0A4Y9ZXM7-F1
#
_entry.id   AF-A0A4Y9ZXM7-F1
#
_cell.length_a   1.000
_cell.length_b   1.000
_cell.length_c   1.000
_cell.angle_alpha   90.00
_cell.angle_beta   90.00
_cell.angle_gamma   90.00
#
_symmetry.space_group_name_H-M   'P 1'
#
loop_
_entity.id
_entity.type
_entity.pdbx_description
1 polymer ?
#
loop_
_entity_poly.entity_id
_entity_poly.type
_entity_poly.pdbx_seq_one_letter_code
_entity_poly.pdbx_strand_id
1 'polypeptide(L)'
;MAQLSQESSKVSVITDPMLTADDVSIASLPVNSNDASTHIPRDVETLRKLAWYEWFHKEMIAFLLLGVLVKSFTCLPLSALTETSSHSVSGISYAIPAATASFVTPLFAHHIPYPVRMYLNLAASLLALLFCTLGSTVAGPVVGAALAGTVYAFGSNTYLATAAFYDQRTVITLSIGMNLSCLVGTALYVLLMQAALNLEVPEDQEGF
;
A
#
# COMPACT_ATOMS: atom_id res chain seq x y z
N MET A 1 33.38 -51.98 -29.72
CA MET A 1 32.09 -52.69 -29.63
C MET A 1 31.19 -51.84 -28.75
N ALA A 2 30.35 -51.00 -29.36
CA ALA A 2 28.92 -51.22 -29.66
C ALA A 2 28.09 -50.41 -28.62
N GLN A 3 27.54 -49.27 -29.05
CA GLN A 3 26.11 -49.03 -29.36
C GLN A 3 25.22 -48.97 -28.10
N LEU A 4 24.76 -47.77 -27.73
CA LEU A 4 23.45 -47.16 -28.07
C LEU A 4 22.26 -47.84 -27.36
N SER A 5 21.50 -47.08 -26.56
CA SER A 5 20.11 -46.70 -26.93
C SER A 5 19.37 -45.93 -25.81
N GLN A 6 18.81 -44.76 -26.21
CA GLN A 6 17.51 -44.17 -25.84
C GLN A 6 17.22 -43.77 -24.38
N GLU A 7 16.57 -42.65 -24.04
CA GLU A 7 15.54 -41.81 -24.69
C GLU A 7 15.70 -40.36 -24.13
N SER A 8 15.81 -39.29 -24.92
CA SER A 8 14.78 -38.54 -25.66
C SER A 8 13.82 -37.67 -24.82
N SER A 9 13.82 -36.37 -25.17
CA SER A 9 12.79 -35.33 -24.96
C SER A 9 12.59 -34.76 -23.54
N LYS A 10 12.57 -33.44 -23.30
CA LYS A 10 12.39 -32.29 -24.20
C LYS A 10 12.92 -31.01 -23.51
N VAL A 11 13.62 -30.21 -24.29
CA VAL A 11 14.01 -28.80 -24.05
C VAL A 11 12.96 -27.90 -24.69
N SER A 12 12.61 -26.77 -24.06
CA SER A 12 12.21 -25.47 -24.66
C SER A 12 11.75 -24.57 -23.50
N VAL A 13 12.44 -23.52 -23.03
CA VAL A 13 12.88 -22.26 -23.67
C VAL A 13 11.70 -21.39 -24.16
N ILE A 14 11.43 -20.33 -23.39
CA ILE A 14 11.05 -18.92 -23.72
C ILE A 14 9.84 -18.69 -24.63
N THR A 15 8.81 -17.96 -24.15
CA THR A 15 8.35 -16.67 -24.74
C THR A 15 7.19 -16.04 -23.97
N ASP A 16 7.08 -14.71 -24.15
CA ASP A 16 6.32 -13.65 -23.47
C ASP A 16 4.79 -13.78 -23.28
N PRO A 17 4.20 -12.96 -22.38
CA PRO A 17 2.76 -12.87 -22.19
C PRO A 17 2.10 -12.00 -23.26
N MET A 18 1.30 -12.61 -24.14
CA MET A 18 0.26 -11.90 -24.87
C MET A 18 -1.12 -12.29 -24.35
N LEU A 19 -1.84 -11.26 -23.93
CA LEU A 19 -3.29 -11.09 -23.99
C LEU A 19 -4.00 -12.12 -24.90
N THR A 20 -4.84 -12.93 -24.28
CA THR A 20 -6.11 -13.36 -24.87
C THR A 20 -7.15 -13.32 -23.77
N ALA A 21 -8.03 -12.32 -23.88
CA ALA A 21 -9.40 -12.44 -23.41
C ALA A 21 -10.06 -13.64 -24.12
N ASP A 22 -11.14 -14.12 -23.52
CA ASP A 22 -12.00 -15.22 -23.97
C ASP A 22 -11.57 -16.61 -23.48
N ASP A 23 -12.15 -17.01 -22.34
CA ASP A 23 -12.85 -18.29 -22.19
C ASP A 23 -13.32 -18.47 -20.74
N VAL A 24 -14.26 -17.63 -20.30
CA VAL A 24 -15.14 -17.99 -19.18
C VAL A 24 -16.29 -18.78 -19.79
N SER A 25 -16.20 -20.09 -19.63
CA SER A 25 -17.21 -21.09 -19.97
C SER A 25 -18.56 -20.74 -19.32
N ILE A 26 -19.43 -20.05 -20.06
CA ILE A 26 -20.86 -19.96 -19.78
C ILE A 26 -21.53 -21.04 -20.61
N ALA A 27 -21.59 -22.25 -20.06
CA ALA A 27 -22.31 -23.36 -20.67
C ALA A 27 -23.10 -24.12 -19.61
N SER A 28 -24.31 -23.62 -19.31
CA SER A 28 -25.54 -24.44 -19.20
C SER A 28 -26.68 -23.63 -18.55
N LEU A 29 -27.44 -22.90 -19.36
CA LEU A 29 -28.83 -22.57 -19.00
C LEU A 29 -29.73 -22.93 -20.20
N PRO A 30 -30.84 -23.66 -20.00
CA PRO A 30 -31.74 -24.03 -21.07
C PRO A 30 -32.47 -22.78 -21.59
N VAL A 31 -32.27 -22.47 -22.87
CA VAL A 31 -32.97 -21.40 -23.60
C VAL A 31 -34.33 -21.93 -24.04
N ASN A 32 -35.40 -21.50 -23.37
CA ASN A 32 -36.76 -21.61 -23.85
C ASN A 32 -37.06 -20.37 -24.71
N SER A 33 -37.42 -20.56 -25.98
CA SER A 33 -37.39 -19.54 -27.03
C SER A 33 -38.71 -18.79 -27.28
N ASN A 34 -39.64 -18.77 -26.33
CA ASN A 34 -41.01 -18.28 -26.59
C ASN A 34 -41.52 -17.06 -25.81
N ASP A 35 -40.70 -16.37 -25.00
CA ASP A 35 -41.13 -15.13 -24.34
C ASP A 35 -40.32 -13.91 -24.83
N ALA A 36 -40.61 -13.49 -26.05
CA ALA A 36 -40.34 -12.13 -26.51
C ALA A 36 -41.35 -11.16 -25.86
N SER A 37 -41.18 -10.89 -24.56
CA SER A 37 -41.76 -9.70 -23.94
C SER A 37 -40.64 -8.89 -23.29
N THR A 38 -40.58 -7.64 -23.69
CA THR A 38 -39.63 -6.59 -23.30
C THR A 38 -39.66 -6.34 -21.79
N HIS A 39 -38.92 -7.15 -21.03
CA HIS A 39 -38.54 -6.83 -19.66
C HIS A 39 -37.06 -6.42 -19.63
N ILE A 40 -36.81 -5.14 -19.90
CA ILE A 40 -35.55 -4.49 -19.55
C ILE A 40 -35.34 -4.73 -18.05
N PRO A 41 -34.21 -5.33 -17.61
CA PRO A 41 -34.05 -5.67 -16.21
C PRO A 41 -33.93 -4.37 -15.41
N ARG A 42 -35.00 -4.03 -14.68
CA ARG A 42 -35.01 -3.01 -13.61
C ARG A 42 -34.06 -3.33 -12.45
N ASP A 43 -33.27 -4.39 -12.58
CA ASP A 43 -32.49 -4.99 -11.51
C ASP A 43 -30.99 -4.75 -11.64
N VAL A 44 -30.52 -4.00 -12.65
CA VAL A 44 -29.09 -3.61 -12.72
C VAL A 44 -28.73 -2.65 -11.59
N GLU A 45 -29.64 -1.77 -11.19
CA GLU A 45 -29.45 -0.84 -10.08
C GLU A 45 -29.43 -1.57 -8.74
N THR A 46 -30.29 -2.59 -8.57
CA THR A 46 -30.36 -3.42 -7.36
C THR A 46 -29.21 -4.40 -7.28
N LEU A 47 -28.81 -5.03 -8.39
CA LEU A 47 -27.61 -5.86 -8.49
C LEU A 47 -26.35 -5.03 -8.27
N ARG A 48 -26.30 -3.78 -8.75
CA ARG A 48 -25.22 -2.84 -8.43
C ARG A 48 -25.22 -2.51 -6.95
N LYS A 49 -26.37 -2.22 -6.33
CA LYS A 49 -26.45 -1.95 -4.88
C LYS A 49 -26.09 -3.17 -4.03
N LEU A 50 -26.50 -4.37 -4.43
CA LEU A 50 -26.13 -5.64 -3.80
C LEU A 50 -24.63 -5.92 -3.97
N ALA A 51 -24.09 -5.75 -5.17
CA ALA A 51 -22.66 -5.86 -5.43
C ALA A 51 -21.86 -4.83 -4.63
N TRP A 52 -22.33 -3.59 -4.50
CA TRP A 52 -21.69 -2.57 -3.65
C TRP A 52 -21.74 -2.94 -2.17
N TYR A 53 -22.84 -3.51 -1.69
CA TYR A 53 -22.97 -3.95 -0.30
C TYR A 53 -22.10 -5.18 0.00
N GLU A 54 -22.00 -6.10 -0.95
CA GLU A 54 -21.14 -7.28 -0.88
C GLU A 54 -19.65 -6.91 -1.00
N TRP A 55 -19.32 -5.90 -1.81
CA TRP A 55 -17.97 -5.31 -1.91
C TRP A 55 -17.56 -4.46 -0.71
N PHE A 56 -18.49 -3.98 0.12
CA PHE A 56 -18.17 -3.21 1.32
C PHE A 56 -18.30 -4.07 2.58
N HIS A 57 -17.56 -5.17 2.63
CA HIS A 57 -17.37 -5.90 3.88
C HIS A 57 -16.53 -5.07 4.85
N LYS A 58 -16.86 -5.15 6.15
CA LYS A 58 -16.16 -4.42 7.23
C LYS A 58 -14.64 -4.63 7.20
N GLU A 59 -14.20 -5.80 6.76
CA GLU A 59 -12.80 -6.19 6.62
C GLU A 59 -12.08 -5.36 5.54
N MET A 60 -12.74 -5.11 4.41
CA MET A 60 -12.16 -4.30 3.32
C MET A 60 -11.97 -2.85 3.74
N ILE A 61 -12.93 -2.27 4.47
CA ILE A 61 -12.79 -0.92 5.03
C ILE A 61 -11.63 -0.89 6.03
N ALA A 62 -11.50 -1.91 6.87
CA ALA A 62 -10.40 -2.00 7.81
C ALA A 62 -9.03 -2.07 7.10
N PHE A 63 -8.88 -2.93 6.08
CA PHE A 63 -7.64 -3.01 5.29
C PHE A 63 -7.35 -1.73 4.48
N LEU A 64 -8.39 -1.04 4.00
CA LEU A 64 -8.24 0.27 3.36
C LEU A 64 -7.67 1.30 4.34
N LEU A 65 -8.28 1.43 5.52
CA LEU A 65 -7.84 2.36 6.55
C LEU A 65 -6.44 2.02 7.06
N LEU A 66 -6.13 0.74 7.20
CA LEU A 66 -4.82 0.24 7.57
C LEU A 66 -3.77 0.65 6.53
N GLY A 67 -4.05 0.47 5.24
CA GLY A 67 -3.19 0.91 4.15
C GLY A 67 -2.98 2.43 4.12
N VAL A 68 -4.05 3.19 4.37
CA VAL A 68 -3.98 4.66 4.48
C VAL A 68 -3.07 5.07 5.62
N LEU A 69 -3.27 4.48 6.81
CA LEU A 69 -2.61 4.88 8.04
C LEU A 69 -1.11 4.57 8.02
N VAL A 70 -0.72 3.40 7.53
CA VAL A 70 0.68 2.94 7.56
C VAL A 70 1.57 3.83 6.72
N LYS A 71 1.08 4.21 5.55
CA LYS A 71 1.90 4.96 4.60
C LYS A 71 1.76 6.48 4.77
N SER A 72 0.65 6.99 5.30
CA SER A 72 0.50 8.42 5.59
C SER A 72 1.53 8.91 6.62
N PHE A 73 1.78 8.13 7.68
CA PHE A 73 2.80 8.47 8.69
C PHE A 73 4.24 8.47 8.13
N THR A 74 4.49 7.73 7.06
CA THR A 74 5.82 7.62 6.43
C THR A 74 6.06 8.71 5.38
N CYS A 75 4.99 9.24 4.78
CA CYS A 75 5.07 10.33 3.81
C CYS A 75 5.58 11.63 4.45
N LEU A 76 5.19 11.93 5.70
CA LEU A 76 5.57 13.17 6.39
C LEU A 76 7.11 13.30 6.59
N PRO A 77 7.82 12.34 7.22
CA PRO A 77 9.28 12.34 7.30
C PRO A 77 9.98 12.44 5.95
N LEU A 78 9.45 11.76 4.94
CA LEU A 78 10.04 11.72 3.61
C LEU A 78 9.94 13.08 2.93
N SER A 79 8.78 13.74 3.03
CA SER A 79 8.57 15.11 2.53
C SER A 79 9.50 16.12 3.21
N ALA A 80 9.64 16.04 4.53
CA ALA A 80 10.57 16.90 5.28
C ALA A 80 12.05 16.68 4.87
N LEU A 81 12.44 15.43 4.60
CA LEU A 81 13.80 15.13 4.13
C LEU A 81 14.04 15.61 2.68
N THR A 82 13.03 15.58 1.81
CA THR A 82 13.16 16.08 0.44
C THR A 82 13.30 17.60 0.35
N GLU A 83 12.84 18.35 1.35
CA GLU A 83 13.09 19.80 1.42
C GLU A 83 14.49 20.13 1.94
N THR A 84 15.00 19.34 2.89
CA THR A 84 16.27 19.60 3.56
C THR A 84 17.49 18.99 2.85
N SER A 85 17.28 18.05 1.91
CA SER A 85 18.35 17.32 1.23
C SER A 85 18.05 17.08 -0.24
N SER A 86 19.09 16.76 -1.03
CA SER A 86 18.93 16.36 -2.43
C SER A 86 18.08 15.10 -2.55
N HIS A 87 17.19 15.04 -3.57
CA HIS A 87 16.29 13.92 -3.83
C HIS A 87 16.97 12.54 -3.87
N SER A 88 18.25 12.47 -4.24
CA SER A 88 19.01 11.22 -4.25
C SER A 88 19.28 10.67 -2.85
N VAL A 89 19.57 11.55 -1.88
CA VAL A 89 19.88 11.16 -0.50
C VAL A 89 18.62 10.72 0.23
N SER A 90 17.49 11.40 0.00
CA SER A 90 16.20 11.03 0.60
C SER A 90 15.73 9.64 0.15
N GLY A 91 15.90 9.33 -1.14
CA GLY A 91 15.57 8.01 -1.69
C GLY A 91 16.42 6.89 -1.09
N ILE A 92 17.74 7.07 -1.02
CA ILE A 92 18.66 6.03 -0.51
C ILE A 92 18.46 5.82 1.00
N SER A 93 18.30 6.90 1.76
CA SER A 93 18.07 6.85 3.21
C SER A 93 16.78 6.14 3.57
N TYR A 94 15.79 6.15 2.68
CA TYR A 94 14.54 5.42 2.86
C TYR A 94 14.61 3.98 2.33
N ALA A 95 15.20 3.78 1.15
CA ALA A 95 15.20 2.50 0.45
C ALA A 95 16.05 1.42 1.14
N ILE A 96 17.25 1.76 1.64
CA ILE A 96 18.13 0.79 2.30
C ILE A 96 17.47 0.25 3.59
N PRO A 97 16.98 1.10 4.50
CA PRO A 97 16.31 0.62 5.70
C PRO A 97 15.01 -0.13 5.40
N ALA A 98 14.25 0.29 4.39
CA ALA A 98 13.06 -0.46 3.95
C ALA A 98 13.41 -1.85 3.41
N ALA A 99 14.49 -1.98 2.62
CA ALA A 99 14.94 -3.27 2.11
C ALA A 99 15.41 -4.19 3.24
N THR A 100 16.24 -3.69 4.15
CA THR A 100 16.71 -4.47 5.32
C THR A 100 15.55 -4.93 6.19
N ALA A 101 14.61 -4.05 6.51
CA ALA A 101 13.41 -4.39 7.25
C ALA A 101 12.56 -5.45 6.53
N SER A 102 12.49 -5.42 5.20
CA SER A 102 11.75 -6.42 4.42
C SER A 102 12.35 -7.83 4.53
N PHE A 103 13.68 -7.97 4.55
CA PHE A 103 14.32 -9.27 4.79
C PHE A 103 14.17 -9.75 6.23
N VAL A 104 14.11 -8.80 7.16
CA VAL A 104 14.02 -9.09 8.59
C VAL A 104 12.58 -9.45 9.00
N THR A 105 11.57 -8.89 8.33
CA THR A 105 10.15 -9.07 8.69
C THR A 105 9.71 -10.54 8.76
N PRO A 106 10.01 -11.42 7.79
CA PRO A 106 9.63 -12.83 7.84
C PRO A 106 10.22 -13.59 9.03
N LEU A 107 11.44 -13.22 9.46
CA LEU A 107 12.10 -13.85 10.61
C LEU A 107 11.37 -13.51 11.92
N PHE A 108 10.95 -12.26 12.09
CA PHE A 108 10.18 -11.84 13.26
C PHE A 108 8.70 -12.20 13.18
N ALA A 109 8.20 -12.49 11.97
CA ALA A 109 6.81 -12.84 11.74
C ALA A 109 6.38 -14.19 12.32
N HIS A 110 7.31 -15.03 12.78
CA HIS A 110 6.96 -16.28 13.46
C HIS A 110 6.88 -16.15 14.99
N HIS A 111 7.45 -15.08 15.57
CA HIS A 111 7.60 -14.98 17.03
C HIS A 111 6.72 -13.92 17.70
N ILE A 112 6.29 -12.89 16.96
CA ILE A 112 5.56 -11.77 17.55
C ILE A 112 4.07 -11.87 17.20
N PRO A 113 3.11 -11.82 18.14
CA PRO A 113 1.69 -11.83 17.80
C PRO A 113 1.26 -10.57 17.02
N TYR A 114 0.28 -10.71 16.13
CA TYR A 114 -0.19 -9.64 15.23
C TYR A 114 -0.50 -8.29 15.92
N PRO A 115 -1.28 -8.21 17.02
CA PRO A 115 -1.57 -6.93 17.65
C PRO A 115 -0.32 -6.22 18.18
N VAL A 116 0.69 -6.97 18.64
CA VAL A 116 1.95 -6.39 19.13
C VAL A 116 2.74 -5.77 17.97
N ARG A 117 2.72 -6.37 16.79
CA ARG A 117 3.35 -5.77 15.59
C ARG A 117 2.68 -4.45 15.19
N MET A 118 1.35 -4.37 15.35
CA MET A 118 0.61 -3.15 15.05
C MET A 118 0.97 -2.03 16.04
N TYR A 119 1.06 -2.32 17.34
CA TYR A 119 1.52 -1.35 18.33
C TYR A 119 2.98 -0.93 18.14
N LEU A 120 3.86 -1.88 17.80
CA LEU A 120 5.26 -1.57 17.47
C LEU A 120 5.37 -0.64 16.26
N ASN A 121 4.60 -0.90 15.20
CA ASN A 121 4.55 -0.02 14.03
C ASN A 121 4.06 1.39 14.38
N LEU A 122 3.01 1.49 15.20
CA LEU A 122 2.49 2.78 15.63
C LEU A 122 3.53 3.53 16.47
N ALA A 123 4.11 2.88 17.47
CA ALA A 123 5.13 3.49 18.33
C ALA A 123 6.36 3.93 17.54
N ALA A 124 6.84 3.10 16.62
CA ALA A 124 8.00 3.41 15.78
C ALA A 124 7.68 4.52 14.75
N SER A 125 6.45 4.60 14.24
CA SER A 125 6.00 5.72 13.39
C SER A 125 6.00 7.05 14.14
N LEU A 126 5.51 7.05 15.38
CA LEU A 126 5.53 8.23 16.24
C LEU A 126 6.97 8.63 16.58
N LEU A 127 7.85 7.65 16.83
CA LEU A 127 9.25 7.90 17.10
C LEU A 127 9.96 8.49 15.86
N ALA A 128 9.63 8.01 14.66
CA ALA A 128 10.17 8.55 13.41
C ALA A 128 9.78 10.03 13.21
N LEU A 129 8.53 10.38 13.49
CA LEU A 129 8.08 11.77 13.49
C LEU A 129 8.82 12.60 14.54
N LEU A 130 9.02 12.07 15.75
CA LEU A 130 9.73 12.76 16.82
C LEU A 130 11.20 13.03 16.46
N PHE A 131 11.88 12.08 15.81
CA PHE A 131 13.24 12.30 15.31
C PHE A 131 13.32 13.32 14.17
N CYS A 132 12.30 13.37 13.31
CA CYS A 132 12.18 14.41 12.28
C CYS A 132 12.00 15.80 12.89
N THR A 133 11.27 15.95 13.99
CA THR A 133 10.99 17.25 14.62
C THR A 133 12.09 17.71 15.58
N LEU A 134 12.83 16.81 16.22
CA LEU A 134 13.91 17.16 17.17
C LEU A 134 15.19 17.65 16.49
N GLY A 135 15.42 17.33 15.22
CA GLY A 135 16.67 17.65 14.54
C GLY A 135 16.69 19.04 13.94
N SER A 136 17.40 19.99 14.56
CA SER A 136 17.76 21.27 13.92
C SER A 136 18.81 21.12 12.81
N THR A 137 19.38 19.92 12.68
CA THR A 137 20.38 19.55 11.66
C THR A 137 19.79 18.54 10.68
N VAL A 138 20.31 18.51 9.44
CA VAL A 138 19.92 17.57 8.37
C VAL A 138 19.95 16.09 8.81
N ALA A 139 20.75 15.75 9.83
CA ALA A 139 20.82 14.40 10.38
C ALA A 139 19.49 13.90 11.00
N GLY A 140 18.68 14.78 11.59
CA GLY A 140 17.40 14.38 12.22
C GLY A 140 16.38 13.85 11.20
N PRO A 141 16.07 14.63 10.14
CA PRO A 141 15.21 14.18 9.05
C PRO A 141 15.71 12.91 8.35
N VAL A 142 17.03 12.72 8.21
CA VAL A 142 17.63 11.50 7.63
C VAL A 142 17.33 10.28 8.49
N VAL A 143 17.57 10.36 9.80
CA VAL A 143 17.31 9.26 10.75
C VAL A 143 15.81 8.98 10.85
N GLY A 144 14.98 10.04 10.90
CA GLY A 144 13.52 9.91 10.90
C GLY A 144 12.99 9.23 9.64
N ALA A 145 13.49 9.61 8.46
CA ALA A 145 13.11 8.97 7.19
C ALA A 145 13.59 7.51 7.08
N ALA A 146 14.79 7.21 7.58
CA ALA A 146 15.29 5.85 7.67
C ALA A 146 14.39 4.97 8.55
N LEU A 147 14.03 5.47 9.74
CA LEU A 147 13.13 4.77 10.64
C LEU A 147 11.73 4.61 10.02
N ALA A 148 11.20 5.66 9.39
CA ALA A 148 9.93 5.59 8.65
C ALA A 148 9.96 4.53 7.55
N GLY A 149 11.07 4.41 6.80
CA GLY A 149 11.26 3.35 5.79
C GLY A 149 11.24 1.94 6.38
N THR A 150 11.90 1.73 7.54
CA THR A 150 11.85 0.43 8.22
C THR A 150 10.43 0.06 8.65
N VAL A 151 9.70 1.02 9.21
CA VAL A 151 8.33 0.83 9.73
C VAL A 151 7.36 0.60 8.59
N TYR A 152 7.51 1.33 7.47
CA TYR A 152 6.74 1.10 6.26
C TYR A 152 6.89 -0.33 5.75
N ALA A 153 8.13 -0.79 5.58
CA ALA A 153 8.43 -2.13 5.09
C ALA A 153 7.93 -3.21 6.04
N PHE A 154 8.15 -3.05 7.34
CA PHE A 154 7.70 -4.01 8.35
C PHE A 154 6.16 -4.08 8.44
N GLY A 155 5.51 -2.92 8.42
CA GLY A 155 4.05 -2.80 8.40
C GLY A 155 3.44 -3.40 7.15
N SER A 156 3.84 -2.96 5.96
CA SER A 156 3.31 -3.45 4.69
C SER A 156 3.44 -4.97 4.56
N ASN A 157 4.59 -5.55 4.91
CA ASN A 157 4.78 -7.00 4.91
C ASN A 157 3.88 -7.72 5.94
N THR A 158 3.71 -7.16 7.13
CA THR A 158 2.83 -7.73 8.16
C THR A 158 1.36 -7.73 7.72
N TYR A 159 0.90 -6.63 7.14
CA TYR A 159 -0.48 -6.50 6.67
C TYR A 159 -0.74 -7.31 5.41
N LEU A 160 0.24 -7.40 4.50
CA LEU A 160 0.16 -8.23 3.32
C LEU A 160 0.11 -9.72 3.69
N ALA A 161 0.93 -10.15 4.65
CA ALA A 161 0.87 -11.51 5.19
C ALA A 161 -0.48 -11.82 5.85
N THR A 162 -1.12 -10.82 6.46
CA THR A 162 -2.45 -10.98 7.07
C THR A 162 -3.54 -11.01 6.02
N ALA A 163 -3.45 -10.15 5.00
CA ALA A 163 -4.39 -10.10 3.88
C ALA A 163 -4.39 -11.41 3.06
N ALA A 164 -3.29 -12.18 3.08
CA ALA A 164 -3.22 -13.50 2.44
C ALA A 164 -4.16 -14.55 3.07
N PHE A 165 -4.65 -14.33 4.30
CA PHE A 165 -5.67 -15.19 4.94
C PHE A 165 -7.11 -14.79 4.59
N TYR A 166 -7.30 -13.64 3.92
CA TYR A 166 -8.59 -13.13 3.50
C TYR A 166 -8.76 -13.23 1.97
N ASP A 167 -9.95 -12.87 1.47
CA ASP A 167 -10.23 -12.84 0.04
C ASP A 167 -9.23 -11.92 -0.71
N GLN A 168 -8.88 -12.29 -1.95
CA GLN A 168 -7.89 -11.60 -2.78
C GLN A 168 -8.21 -10.11 -2.96
N ARG A 169 -9.50 -9.77 -2.90
CA ARG A 169 -9.96 -8.38 -2.98
C ARG A 169 -9.43 -7.51 -1.82
N THR A 170 -9.17 -8.07 -0.63
CA THR A 170 -8.60 -7.31 0.51
C THR A 170 -7.18 -6.82 0.24
N VAL A 171 -6.37 -7.57 -0.52
CA VAL A 171 -5.03 -7.18 -0.94
C VAL A 171 -5.10 -5.97 -1.89
N ILE A 172 -6.06 -6.00 -2.81
CA ILE A 172 -6.31 -4.88 -3.75
C ILE A 172 -6.72 -3.64 -2.94
N THR A 173 -7.65 -3.79 -2.00
CA THR A 173 -8.11 -2.69 -1.14
C THR A 173 -6.98 -2.12 -0.27
N LEU A 174 -6.10 -2.95 0.27
CA LEU A 174 -4.89 -2.51 0.99
C LEU A 174 -3.97 -1.68 0.09
N SER A 175 -3.73 -2.14 -1.14
CA SER A 175 -2.92 -1.42 -2.13
C SER A 175 -3.52 -0.08 -2.52
N ILE A 176 -4.84 -0.03 -2.73
CA ILE A 176 -5.57 1.22 -2.98
C ILE A 176 -5.40 2.17 -1.79
N GLY A 177 -5.55 1.67 -0.55
CA GLY A 177 -5.33 2.45 0.66
C GLY A 177 -3.92 3.04 0.74
N MET A 178 -2.90 2.25 0.41
CA MET A 178 -1.50 2.71 0.34
C MET A 178 -1.24 3.73 -0.78
N ASN A 179 -2.02 3.76 -1.85
CA ASN A 179 -1.87 4.80 -2.87
C ASN A 179 -2.63 6.07 -2.48
N LEU A 180 -3.81 5.91 -1.88
CA LEU A 180 -4.59 7.02 -1.35
C LEU A 180 -3.84 7.75 -0.22
N SER A 181 -3.06 7.02 0.58
CA SER A 181 -2.22 7.59 1.63
C SER A 181 -1.20 8.60 1.09
N CYS A 182 -0.73 8.46 -0.15
CA CYS A 182 0.20 9.43 -0.73
C CYS A 182 -0.49 10.79 -0.86
N LEU A 183 -1.75 10.80 -1.31
CA LEU A 183 -2.54 12.03 -1.45
C LEU A 183 -2.88 12.62 -0.07
N VAL A 184 -3.26 11.78 0.89
CA VAL A 184 -3.55 12.22 2.26
C VAL A 184 -2.29 12.77 2.94
N GLY A 185 -1.16 12.08 2.79
CA GLY A 185 0.11 12.47 3.37
C GLY A 185 0.65 13.79 2.81
N THR A 186 0.59 13.97 1.48
CA THR A 186 1.00 15.24 0.86
C THR A 186 0.06 16.38 1.22
N ALA A 187 -1.25 16.16 1.22
CA ALA A 187 -2.22 17.16 1.65
C ALA A 187 -1.99 17.57 3.11
N LEU A 188 -1.76 16.60 4.00
CA LEU A 188 -1.47 16.87 5.42
C LEU A 188 -0.16 17.66 5.58
N TYR A 189 0.86 17.33 4.81
CA TYR A 189 2.13 18.05 4.81
C TYR A 189 1.96 19.52 4.38
N VAL A 190 1.25 19.77 3.28
CA VAL A 190 0.97 21.13 2.79
C VAL A 190 0.17 21.92 3.82
N LEU A 191 -0.85 21.31 4.44
CA LEU A 191 -1.63 21.96 5.49
C LEU A 191 -0.78 22.29 6.72
N LEU A 192 0.12 21.40 7.13
CA LEU A 192 1.03 21.63 8.25
C LEU A 192 2.02 22.77 7.94
N MET A 193 2.57 22.83 6.73
CA MET A 193 3.45 23.93 6.32
C MET A 193 2.71 25.26 6.24
N GLN A 194 1.49 25.29 5.73
CA GLN A 194 0.66 26.50 5.74
C GLN A 194 0.32 26.97 7.15
N ALA A 195 -0.01 26.04 8.05
CA ALA A 195 -0.28 26.36 9.45
C ALA A 195 0.96 26.90 10.17
N ALA A 196 2.15 26.35 9.89
CA ALA A 196 3.41 26.84 10.42
C ALA A 196 3.72 28.26 9.93
N LEU A 197 3.56 28.53 8.63
CA LEU A 197 3.78 29.86 8.04
C LEU A 197 2.82 30.92 8.59
N ASN A 198 1.56 30.57 8.84
CA ASN A 198 0.57 31.50 9.41
C ASN A 198 0.87 31.88 10.87
N LEU A 199 1.68 31.10 11.59
CA LEU A 199 2.15 31.44 12.93
C LEU A 199 3.38 32.38 12.91
N GLU A 200 4.07 32.49 11.78
CA GLU A 200 5.25 33.36 11.62
C GLU A 200 4.92 34.76 11.11
N VAL A 201 3.68 35.06 10.69
CA VAL A 201 3.26 36.42 10.36
C VAL A 201 3.06 37.19 11.67
N PRO A 202 3.94 38.13 12.05
CA PRO A 202 3.71 38.99 13.20
C PRO A 202 2.58 39.96 12.85
N GLU A 203 1.60 40.09 13.72
CA GLU A 203 0.51 41.08 13.69
C GLU A 203 1.01 42.55 13.81
N ASP A 204 2.28 42.84 13.55
CA ASP A 204 2.91 44.15 13.79
C ASP A 204 3.16 44.99 12.52
N GLN A 205 2.56 44.64 11.37
CA GLN A 205 2.59 45.49 10.16
C GLN A 205 1.21 45.92 9.66
N GLU A 206 0.35 46.38 10.57
CA GLU A 206 -0.65 47.41 10.24
C GLU A 206 -0.17 48.77 10.76
N GLY A 207 0.74 49.42 10.03
CA GLY A 207 1.12 50.79 10.32
C GLY A 207 2.41 51.22 9.66
N PHE A 208 2.37 51.59 8.38
CA PHE A 208 2.89 52.85 7.85
C PHE A 208 2.45 53.07 6.41
#